data_AF-A0A2K1R2M2-F1
#
_entry.id   AF-A0A2K1R2M2-F1
#
_cell.length_a   1.000
_cell.length_b   1.000
_cell.length_c   1.000
_cell.angle_alpha   90.00
_cell.angle_beta   90.00
_cell.angle_gamma   90.00
#
_symmetry.space_group_name_H-M   'P 1'
#
loop_
_entity.id
_entity.type
_entity.pdbx_description
1 polymer ?
#
loop_
_entity_poly.entity_id
_entity_poly.type
_entity_poly.pdbx_seq_one_letter_code
_entity_poly.pdbx_strand_id
1 'polypeptide(L)'
;MPHCLSSTELEEIARTSYKAGSFDSALTTIDQAIKVSSRTPVASQLDLRAAIREQLGDSTGALQDAKLLIRKFECDTRGYLRAARVLHRMGKSSNAVLIFERGLSTVPQEAAGYLAMADKHQRLVQLLLPNTRCDPFSHLPLEIVEMCPSLRNVTAEEVLGERRLATWLELPSTLRSLTLRAAAKQGIPYIYLAGILNHSPHLQTLVLSGWGQVHGSPELDFIKQRELRTLHVDAGVLTLLNLPETIKELSINCYLGAPPRPLGAQRLRLPNLERLTCRTMQDVEVLLRDSEGDAGSRLEYLAIPAAELAVDWSESALTSERLDNILELKLYGARRTDGELIPTLLKHNINSLQSLDLSHSDITGVGIRMLVEGCKKLKRLRLACCNDLGVDAVEWARAKGLDVDCFWEKGGLTSSGRTVRYGAY
;
A
#
# COMPACT_ATOMS: atom_id res chain seq x y z
N MET A 1 -28.99 -39.43 -45.57
CA MET A 1 -28.90 -38.19 -44.77
C MET A 1 -27.42 -37.91 -44.58
N PRO A 2 -26.87 -36.75 -45.02
CA PRO A 2 -25.46 -36.45 -44.75
C PRO A 2 -25.27 -36.32 -43.23
N HIS A 3 -24.28 -37.03 -42.68
CA HIS A 3 -23.92 -36.94 -41.27
C HIS A 3 -23.46 -35.50 -40.97
N CYS A 4 -24.29 -34.72 -40.28
CA CYS A 4 -23.85 -33.45 -39.71
C CYS A 4 -22.89 -33.75 -38.55
N LEU A 5 -21.63 -33.38 -38.70
CA LEU A 5 -20.62 -33.54 -37.66
C LEU A 5 -21.01 -32.72 -36.42
N SER A 6 -20.89 -33.34 -35.25
CA SER A 6 -21.09 -32.70 -33.95
C SER A 6 -19.98 -31.70 -33.64
N SER A 7 -20.25 -30.77 -32.73
CA SER A 7 -19.26 -29.77 -32.30
C SER A 7 -17.98 -30.41 -31.72
N THR A 8 -18.08 -31.58 -31.09
CA THR A 8 -16.94 -32.32 -30.52
C THR A 8 -16.12 -33.02 -31.60
N GLU A 9 -16.78 -33.64 -32.59
CA GLU A 9 -16.10 -34.24 -33.75
C GLU A 9 -15.35 -33.18 -34.57
N LEU A 10 -15.97 -32.01 -34.77
CA LEU A 10 -15.32 -30.87 -35.42
C LEU A 10 -14.12 -30.34 -34.62
N GLU A 11 -14.19 -30.31 -33.29
CA GLU A 11 -13.04 -29.94 -32.44
C GLU A 11 -11.89 -30.95 -32.59
N GLU A 12 -12.19 -32.25 -32.63
CA GLU A 12 -11.17 -33.29 -32.84
C GLU A 12 -10.52 -33.20 -34.22
N ILE A 13 -11.30 -32.96 -35.28
CA ILE A 13 -10.77 -32.73 -36.64
C ILE A 13 -9.91 -31.48 -36.69
N ALA A 14 -10.31 -30.41 -36.01
CA ALA A 14 -9.48 -29.21 -35.91
C ALA A 14 -8.17 -29.49 -35.15
N ARG A 15 -8.21 -30.33 -34.10
CA ARG A 15 -7.02 -30.72 -33.32
C ARG A 15 -6.07 -31.61 -34.13
N THR A 16 -6.57 -32.55 -34.93
CA THR A 16 -5.74 -33.38 -35.81
C THR A 16 -5.12 -32.53 -36.92
N SER A 17 -5.89 -31.63 -37.52
CA SER A 17 -5.41 -30.68 -38.54
C SER A 17 -4.32 -29.74 -37.99
N TYR A 18 -4.51 -29.24 -36.76
CA TYR A 18 -3.49 -28.44 -36.06
C TYR A 18 -2.19 -29.22 -35.82
N LYS A 19 -2.29 -30.49 -35.40
CA LYS A 19 -1.12 -31.37 -35.22
C LYS A 19 -0.42 -31.68 -36.55
N ALA A 20 -1.16 -31.74 -37.65
CA ALA A 20 -0.63 -31.93 -39.00
C ALA A 20 -0.05 -30.65 -39.63
N GLY A 21 -0.05 -29.51 -38.92
CA GLY A 21 0.44 -28.22 -39.43
C GLY A 21 -0.48 -27.54 -40.44
N SER A 22 -1.68 -28.08 -40.67
CA SER A 22 -2.67 -27.52 -41.60
C SER A 22 -3.52 -26.45 -40.90
N PHE A 23 -2.91 -25.29 -40.61
CA PHE A 23 -3.52 -24.27 -39.75
C PHE A 23 -4.75 -23.59 -40.34
N ASP A 24 -4.80 -23.29 -41.63
CA ASP A 24 -5.99 -22.69 -42.28
C ASP A 24 -7.20 -23.63 -42.28
N SER A 25 -6.97 -24.91 -42.55
CA SER A 25 -8.01 -25.95 -42.45
C SER A 25 -8.48 -26.12 -41.00
N ALA A 26 -7.54 -26.13 -40.05
CA ALA A 26 -7.86 -26.19 -38.62
C ALA A 26 -8.68 -24.99 -38.16
N LEU A 27 -8.38 -23.78 -38.65
CA LEU A 27 -9.11 -22.55 -38.32
C LEU A 27 -10.55 -22.62 -38.83
N THR A 28 -10.72 -23.03 -40.09
CA THR A 28 -12.05 -23.18 -40.70
C THR A 28 -12.90 -24.18 -39.92
N THR A 29 -12.29 -25.32 -39.55
CA THR A 29 -12.98 -26.40 -38.83
C THR A 29 -13.35 -25.99 -37.40
N ILE A 30 -12.45 -25.30 -36.67
CA ILE A 30 -12.75 -24.86 -35.30
C ILE A 30 -13.81 -23.73 -35.27
N ASP A 31 -13.83 -22.84 -36.26
CA ASP A 31 -14.86 -21.82 -36.37
C ASP A 31 -16.24 -22.45 -36.66
N GLN A 32 -16.29 -23.50 -37.48
CA GLN A 32 -17.50 -24.30 -37.66
C GLN A 32 -17.93 -24.98 -36.36
N ALA A 33 -17.00 -25.58 -35.60
CA ALA A 33 -17.29 -26.19 -34.30
C ALA A 33 -17.92 -25.19 -33.32
N ILE A 34 -17.35 -23.99 -33.21
CA ILE A 34 -17.85 -22.91 -32.34
C ILE A 34 -19.22 -22.41 -32.83
N LYS A 35 -19.46 -22.34 -34.15
CA LYS A 35 -20.75 -21.91 -34.72
C LYS A 35 -21.86 -22.93 -34.47
N VAL A 36 -21.55 -24.23 -34.57
CA VAL A 36 -22.47 -25.33 -34.27
C VAL A 36 -22.77 -25.40 -32.76
N SER A 37 -21.80 -25.03 -31.91
CA SER A 37 -21.96 -24.87 -30.46
C SER A 37 -22.71 -23.56 -30.11
N SER A 38 -23.92 -23.37 -30.62
CA SER A 38 -24.67 -22.10 -30.59
C SER A 38 -25.28 -21.74 -29.22
N ARG A 39 -24.67 -22.10 -28.08
CA ARG A 39 -25.12 -21.66 -26.74
C ARG A 39 -23.99 -21.16 -25.84
N THR A 40 -22.82 -21.80 -25.83
CA THR A 40 -21.62 -21.31 -25.13
C THR A 40 -20.38 -22.00 -25.70
N PRO A 41 -19.36 -21.25 -26.20
CA PRO A 41 -18.10 -21.85 -26.61
C PRO A 41 -17.43 -22.53 -25.41
N VAL A 42 -16.93 -23.75 -25.62
CA VAL A 42 -16.19 -24.48 -24.59
C VAL A 42 -14.79 -23.89 -24.45
N ALA A 43 -14.24 -23.87 -23.23
CA ALA A 43 -12.90 -23.36 -22.96
C ALA A 43 -11.81 -23.96 -23.89
N SER A 44 -11.92 -25.26 -24.21
CA SER A 44 -11.02 -25.97 -25.13
C SER A 44 -11.06 -25.43 -26.56
N GLN A 45 -12.23 -25.04 -27.05
CA GLN A 45 -12.43 -24.53 -28.41
C GLN A 45 -11.82 -23.14 -28.58
N LEU A 46 -12.04 -22.26 -27.60
CA LEU A 46 -11.42 -20.92 -27.57
C LEU A 46 -9.90 -21.01 -27.45
N ASP A 47 -9.40 -21.91 -26.60
CA ASP A 47 -7.96 -22.13 -26.44
C ASP A 47 -7.32 -22.69 -27.72
N LEU A 48 -7.98 -23.63 -28.40
CA LEU A 48 -7.52 -24.21 -29.66
C LEU A 48 -7.55 -23.16 -30.79
N ARG A 49 -8.61 -22.36 -30.91
CA ARG A 49 -8.67 -21.29 -31.91
C ARG A 49 -7.61 -20.22 -31.67
N ALA A 50 -7.39 -19.82 -30.42
CA ALA A 50 -6.31 -18.90 -30.07
C ALA A 50 -4.93 -19.48 -30.44
N ALA A 51 -4.72 -20.79 -30.25
CA ALA A 51 -3.50 -21.49 -30.67
C ALA A 51 -3.30 -21.45 -32.18
N ILE A 52 -4.36 -21.73 -32.96
CA ILE A 52 -4.31 -21.73 -34.43
C ILE A 52 -4.00 -20.33 -34.95
N ARG A 53 -4.71 -19.31 -34.46
CA ARG A 53 -4.48 -17.90 -34.85
C ARG A 53 -3.07 -17.42 -34.52
N GLU A 54 -2.53 -17.86 -33.38
CA GLU A 54 -1.15 -17.58 -32.98
C GLU A 54 -0.13 -18.20 -33.97
N GLN A 55 -0.40 -19.39 -34.53
CA GLN A 55 0.46 -19.99 -35.57
C GLN A 55 0.32 -19.30 -36.93
N LEU A 56 -0.87 -18.78 -37.25
CA LEU A 56 -1.14 -18.00 -38.47
C LEU A 56 -0.64 -16.55 -38.40
N GLY A 57 -0.05 -16.13 -37.27
CA GLY A 57 0.44 -14.76 -37.08
C GLY A 57 -0.64 -13.73 -36.71
N ASP A 58 -1.92 -14.12 -36.61
CA ASP A 58 -3.02 -13.27 -36.12
C ASP A 58 -2.98 -13.14 -34.59
N SER A 59 -2.00 -12.36 -34.12
CA SER A 59 -1.83 -12.07 -32.69
C SER A 59 -3.03 -11.31 -32.10
N THR A 60 -3.73 -10.53 -32.92
CA THR A 60 -4.92 -9.76 -32.51
C THR A 60 -6.11 -10.66 -32.22
N GLY A 61 -6.46 -11.56 -33.13
CA GLY A 61 -7.55 -12.52 -32.94
C GLY A 61 -7.23 -13.56 -31.86
N ALA A 62 -5.97 -14.00 -31.76
CA ALA A 62 -5.53 -14.88 -30.67
C ALA A 62 -5.69 -14.22 -29.29
N LEU A 63 -5.35 -12.93 -29.16
CA LEU A 63 -5.54 -12.19 -27.91
C LEU A 63 -7.02 -11.97 -27.58
N GLN A 64 -7.86 -11.73 -28.58
CA GLN A 64 -9.32 -11.61 -28.38
C GLN A 64 -9.92 -12.90 -27.83
N ASP A 65 -9.55 -14.05 -28.39
CA ASP A 65 -10.00 -15.36 -27.91
C ASP A 65 -9.51 -15.67 -26.50
N ALA A 66 -8.24 -15.36 -26.20
CA ALA A 66 -7.69 -15.54 -24.86
C ALA A 66 -8.38 -14.64 -23.82
N LYS A 67 -8.71 -13.38 -24.17
CA LYS A 67 -9.49 -12.49 -23.30
C LYS A 67 -10.92 -12.96 -23.11
N LEU A 68 -11.55 -13.51 -24.15
CA LEU A 68 -12.88 -14.09 -24.06
C LEU A 68 -12.88 -15.33 -23.14
N LEU A 69 -11.83 -16.14 -23.21
CA LEU A 69 -11.60 -17.30 -22.33
C LEU A 69 -11.50 -16.85 -20.87
N ILE A 70 -10.71 -15.82 -20.56
CA ILE A 70 -10.60 -15.25 -19.20
C ILE A 70 -11.98 -14.74 -18.71
N ARG A 71 -12.71 -14.00 -19.54
CA ARG A 71 -14.02 -13.42 -19.15
C ARG A 71 -15.09 -14.46 -18.87
N LYS A 72 -15.07 -15.59 -19.59
CA LYS A 72 -16.08 -16.65 -19.46
C LYS A 72 -15.68 -17.72 -18.45
N PHE A 73 -14.39 -17.92 -18.22
CA PHE A 73 -13.83 -19.00 -17.42
C PHE A 73 -12.71 -18.45 -16.54
N GLU A 74 -13.08 -17.64 -15.54
CA GLU A 74 -12.12 -16.87 -14.73
C GLU A 74 -11.14 -17.74 -13.92
N CYS A 75 -11.53 -18.97 -13.56
CA CYS A 75 -10.69 -19.94 -12.86
C CYS A 75 -9.87 -20.85 -13.80
N ASP A 76 -9.93 -20.65 -15.12
CA ASP A 76 -9.19 -21.47 -16.09
C ASP A 76 -7.82 -20.84 -16.41
N THR A 77 -6.76 -21.60 -16.13
CA THR A 77 -5.37 -21.15 -16.34
C THR A 77 -5.04 -20.90 -17.80
N ARG A 78 -5.71 -21.57 -18.75
CA ARG A 78 -5.41 -21.49 -20.19
C ARG A 78 -5.60 -20.09 -20.73
N GLY A 79 -6.64 -19.38 -20.29
CA GLY A 79 -6.92 -18.00 -20.70
C GLY A 79 -5.75 -17.06 -20.40
N TYR A 80 -5.26 -17.08 -19.15
CA TYR A 80 -4.14 -16.26 -18.71
C TYR A 80 -2.83 -16.67 -19.40
N LEU A 81 -2.53 -17.98 -19.47
CA LEU A 81 -1.34 -18.50 -20.14
C LEU A 81 -1.29 -18.10 -21.62
N ARG A 82 -2.42 -18.15 -22.32
CA ARG A 82 -2.53 -17.81 -23.75
C ARG A 82 -2.41 -16.30 -23.95
N ALA A 83 -3.16 -15.50 -23.18
CA ALA A 83 -3.13 -14.05 -23.27
C ALA A 83 -1.74 -13.47 -22.96
N ALA A 84 -1.10 -13.93 -21.89
CA ALA A 84 0.24 -13.49 -21.52
C ALA A 84 1.28 -13.85 -22.58
N ARG A 85 1.22 -15.07 -23.13
CA ARG A 85 2.15 -15.48 -24.20
C ARG A 85 1.97 -14.65 -25.47
N VAL A 86 0.73 -14.42 -25.91
CA VAL A 86 0.46 -13.60 -27.10
C VAL A 86 0.95 -12.16 -26.88
N LEU A 87 0.68 -11.57 -25.71
CA LEU A 87 1.17 -10.22 -25.37
C LEU A 87 2.70 -10.13 -25.37
N HIS A 88 3.38 -11.14 -24.84
CA HIS A 88 4.85 -11.20 -24.85
C HIS A 88 5.40 -11.24 -26.27
N ARG A 89 4.82 -12.06 -27.17
CA ARG A 89 5.20 -12.10 -28.60
C ARG A 89 4.95 -10.78 -29.33
N MET A 90 3.91 -10.04 -28.94
CA MET A 90 3.63 -8.70 -29.45
C MET A 90 4.59 -7.62 -28.93
N GLY A 91 5.64 -7.98 -28.17
CA GLY A 91 6.57 -7.03 -27.53
C GLY A 91 5.97 -6.32 -26.30
N LYS A 92 4.76 -6.68 -25.86
CA LYS A 92 4.05 -6.05 -24.74
C LYS A 92 4.26 -6.84 -23.44
N SER A 93 5.52 -7.13 -23.12
CA SER A 93 5.89 -8.02 -22.00
C SER A 93 5.42 -7.54 -20.63
N SER A 94 5.37 -6.22 -20.37
CA SER A 94 4.81 -5.70 -19.10
C SER A 94 3.32 -6.04 -18.94
N ASN A 95 2.55 -5.96 -20.04
CA ASN A 95 1.14 -6.32 -20.00
C ASN A 95 0.96 -7.85 -19.82
N ALA A 96 1.91 -8.66 -20.30
CA ALA A 96 1.90 -10.09 -20.09
C ALA A 96 2.11 -10.46 -18.60
N VAL A 97 2.98 -9.74 -17.89
CA VAL A 97 3.17 -9.90 -16.43
C VAL A 97 1.87 -9.60 -15.68
N LEU A 98 1.20 -8.47 -15.98
CA LEU A 98 -0.08 -8.13 -15.35
C LEU A 98 -1.17 -9.19 -15.56
N ILE A 99 -1.20 -9.84 -16.73
CA ILE A 99 -2.13 -10.94 -16.99
C ILE A 99 -1.79 -12.16 -16.12
N PHE A 100 -0.51 -12.47 -15.93
CA PHE A 100 -0.09 -13.53 -15.02
C PHE A 100 -0.43 -13.23 -13.56
N GLU A 101 -0.14 -12.01 -13.08
CA GLU A 101 -0.47 -11.59 -11.71
C GLU A 101 -1.96 -11.69 -11.43
N ARG A 102 -2.79 -11.21 -12.37
CA ARG A 102 -4.24 -11.38 -12.29
C ARG A 102 -4.62 -12.86 -12.21
N GLY A 103 -4.06 -13.71 -13.08
CA GLY A 103 -4.31 -15.16 -13.05
C GLY A 103 -3.93 -15.81 -11.72
N LEU A 104 -2.78 -15.46 -11.15
CA LEU A 104 -2.30 -15.98 -9.87
C LEU A 104 -3.14 -15.52 -8.67
N SER A 105 -3.82 -14.38 -8.79
CA SER A 105 -4.77 -13.87 -7.78
C SER A 105 -6.19 -14.45 -7.90
N THR A 106 -6.60 -14.88 -9.10
CA THR A 106 -7.98 -15.31 -9.38
C THR A 106 -8.13 -16.84 -9.42
N VAL A 107 -7.12 -17.56 -9.89
CA VAL A 107 -7.18 -19.02 -10.06
C VAL A 107 -6.75 -19.72 -8.75
N PRO A 108 -7.49 -20.74 -8.27
CA PRO A 108 -7.07 -21.54 -7.12
C PRO A 108 -5.72 -22.24 -7.33
N GLN A 109 -4.92 -22.40 -6.28
CA GLN A 109 -3.58 -22.98 -6.36
C GLN A 109 -3.59 -24.46 -6.80
N GLU A 110 -4.68 -25.17 -6.50
CA GLU A 110 -4.89 -26.58 -6.84
C GLU A 110 -5.29 -26.76 -8.31
N ALA A 111 -5.60 -25.69 -9.03
CA ALA A 111 -6.06 -25.75 -10.41
C ALA A 111 -4.96 -26.26 -11.34
N ALA A 112 -5.35 -27.10 -12.31
CA ALA A 112 -4.44 -27.61 -13.33
C ALA A 112 -3.78 -26.46 -14.09
N GLY A 113 -2.44 -26.44 -14.08
CA GLY A 113 -1.64 -25.43 -14.76
C GLY A 113 -1.31 -24.18 -13.93
N TYR A 114 -1.74 -24.08 -12.66
CA TYR A 114 -1.38 -22.96 -11.79
C TYR A 114 0.14 -22.86 -11.61
N LEU A 115 0.80 -23.98 -11.27
CA LEU A 115 2.26 -24.04 -11.13
C LEU A 115 2.99 -23.67 -12.44
N ALA A 116 2.46 -24.10 -13.58
CA ALA A 116 3.03 -23.76 -14.89
C ALA A 116 2.86 -22.26 -15.22
N MET A 117 1.78 -21.63 -14.74
CA MET A 117 1.58 -20.19 -14.85
C MET A 117 2.55 -19.44 -13.94
N ALA A 118 2.75 -19.90 -12.71
CA ALA A 118 3.70 -19.33 -11.76
C ALA A 118 5.15 -19.41 -12.26
N ASP A 119 5.58 -20.57 -12.79
CA ASP A 119 6.91 -20.73 -13.38
C ASP A 119 7.12 -19.81 -14.59
N LYS A 120 6.13 -19.71 -15.49
CA LYS A 120 6.21 -18.81 -16.65
C LYS A 120 6.21 -17.34 -16.27
N HIS A 121 5.42 -16.96 -15.26
CA HIS A 121 5.45 -15.64 -14.67
C HIS A 121 6.84 -15.33 -14.14
N GLN A 122 7.39 -16.21 -13.30
CA GLN A 122 8.72 -16.05 -12.71
C GLN A 122 9.81 -15.95 -13.78
N ARG A 123 9.79 -16.80 -14.80
CA ARG A 123 10.74 -16.75 -15.92
C ARG A 123 10.61 -15.48 -16.74
N LEU A 124 9.39 -15.03 -17.01
CA LEU A 124 9.17 -13.78 -17.76
C LEU A 124 9.65 -12.59 -16.94
N VAL A 125 9.32 -12.53 -15.64
CA VAL A 125 9.87 -11.54 -14.73
C VAL A 125 11.39 -11.59 -14.78
N GLN A 126 12.01 -12.77 -14.62
CA GLN A 126 13.46 -12.95 -14.69
C GLN A 126 14.09 -12.54 -16.02
N LEU A 127 13.44 -12.79 -17.15
CA LEU A 127 13.87 -12.35 -18.48
C LEU A 127 13.75 -10.84 -18.65
N LEU A 128 12.78 -10.22 -17.99
CA LEU A 128 12.64 -8.78 -17.96
C LEU A 128 13.64 -8.14 -16.99
N LEU A 129 14.08 -8.84 -15.93
CA LEU A 129 15.01 -8.30 -14.93
C LEU A 129 16.25 -7.63 -15.56
N PRO A 130 16.97 -8.15 -16.57
CA PRO A 130 18.12 -7.46 -17.15
C PRO A 130 17.78 -6.19 -17.94
N ASN A 131 16.60 -6.12 -18.58
CA ASN A 131 16.17 -4.97 -19.38
C ASN A 131 15.26 -3.99 -18.62
N THR A 132 14.85 -4.35 -17.39
CA THR A 132 14.11 -3.47 -16.48
C THR A 132 14.95 -3.04 -15.30
N ARG A 133 16.13 -3.64 -15.05
CA ARG A 133 17.05 -3.18 -14.01
C ARG A 133 17.85 -1.99 -14.49
N CYS A 134 17.90 -0.99 -13.64
CA CYS A 134 18.64 0.23 -13.86
C CYS A 134 19.26 0.59 -12.51
N ASP A 135 20.55 0.92 -12.47
CA ASP A 135 21.07 1.60 -11.30
C ASP A 135 20.85 3.10 -11.51
N PRO A 136 20.08 3.80 -10.66
CA PRO A 136 19.90 5.23 -10.82
C PRO A 136 21.23 6.00 -10.82
N PHE A 137 22.26 5.48 -10.13
CA PHE A 137 23.57 6.11 -10.05
C PHE A 137 24.42 5.94 -11.31
N SER A 138 24.18 4.89 -12.10
CA SER A 138 24.92 4.67 -13.35
C SER A 138 24.49 5.60 -14.49
N HIS A 139 23.38 6.32 -14.30
CA HIS A 139 22.84 7.30 -15.26
C HIS A 139 23.03 8.76 -14.82
N LEU A 140 23.77 9.00 -13.73
CA LEU A 140 24.03 10.36 -13.26
C LEU A 140 25.04 11.08 -14.19
N PRO A 141 24.95 12.42 -14.31
CA PRO A 141 25.98 13.23 -14.96
C PRO A 141 27.37 12.98 -14.37
N LEU A 142 28.42 13.13 -15.18
CA LEU A 142 29.81 12.86 -14.80
C LEU A 142 30.22 13.63 -13.53
N GLU A 143 29.77 14.86 -13.40
CA GLU A 143 30.04 15.73 -12.25
C GLU A 143 29.49 15.13 -10.94
N ILE A 144 28.34 14.46 -11.01
CA ILE A 144 27.75 13.79 -9.84
C ILE A 144 28.46 12.46 -9.59
N VAL A 145 28.84 11.73 -10.64
CA VAL A 145 29.61 10.48 -10.53
C VAL A 145 30.95 10.72 -9.83
N GLU A 146 31.64 11.82 -10.12
CA GLU A 146 32.87 12.23 -9.43
C GLU A 146 32.65 12.52 -7.93
N MET A 147 31.46 13.03 -7.58
CA MET A 147 31.08 13.30 -6.19
C MET A 147 30.60 12.04 -5.43
N CYS A 148 30.17 10.98 -6.14
CA CYS A 148 29.58 9.77 -5.56
C CYS A 148 30.36 9.18 -4.37
N PRO A 149 31.70 9.04 -4.40
CA PRO A 149 32.46 8.47 -3.28
C PRO A 149 32.40 9.27 -1.98
N SER A 150 32.02 10.55 -2.05
CA SER A 150 31.91 11.46 -0.90
C SER A 150 30.46 11.71 -0.47
N LEU A 151 29.50 11.17 -1.22
CA LEU A 151 28.10 11.49 -1.08
C LEU A 151 27.56 10.94 0.24
N ARG A 152 26.96 11.83 1.04
CA ARG A 152 26.39 11.50 2.35
C ARG A 152 24.88 11.58 2.37
N ASN A 153 24.30 12.51 1.62
CA ASN A 153 22.87 12.77 1.64
C ASN A 153 22.36 12.83 0.21
N VAL A 154 21.29 12.09 -0.05
CA VAL A 154 20.61 12.07 -1.35
C VAL A 154 19.13 12.32 -1.11
N THR A 155 18.61 13.33 -1.79
CA THR A 155 17.19 13.63 -1.83
C THR A 155 16.77 13.68 -3.28
N ALA A 156 15.89 12.76 -3.67
CA ALA A 156 15.29 12.73 -4.98
C ALA A 156 13.77 12.86 -4.81
N GLU A 157 13.26 13.95 -5.36
CA GLU A 157 11.84 14.27 -5.42
C GLU A 157 11.30 13.92 -6.81
N GLU A 158 10.01 13.58 -6.89
CA GLU A 158 9.35 13.18 -8.14
C GLU A 158 10.06 12.06 -8.95
N VAL A 159 10.58 11.05 -8.25
CA VAL A 159 11.26 9.90 -8.88
C VAL A 159 10.27 9.10 -9.73
N LEU A 160 10.59 8.98 -11.01
CA LEU A 160 9.84 8.18 -11.97
C LEU A 160 10.45 6.78 -12.07
N GLY A 161 9.66 5.75 -11.77
CA GLY A 161 10.10 4.37 -11.86
C GLY A 161 10.09 3.83 -13.28
N GLU A 162 9.34 4.42 -14.23
CA GLU A 162 9.18 3.97 -15.63
C GLU A 162 9.02 2.44 -15.82
N ARG A 163 8.45 1.73 -14.83
CA ARG A 163 8.37 0.25 -14.79
C ARG A 163 9.73 -0.46 -14.81
N ARG A 164 10.77 0.21 -14.34
CA ARG A 164 12.11 -0.32 -14.09
C ARG A 164 12.28 -0.63 -12.61
N LEU A 165 13.06 -1.67 -12.33
CA LEU A 165 13.51 -2.02 -10.99
C LEU A 165 14.84 -1.31 -10.72
N ALA A 166 14.82 -0.26 -9.91
CA ALA A 166 16.04 0.40 -9.47
C ALA A 166 16.86 -0.57 -8.58
N THR A 167 18.09 -0.91 -8.96
CA THR A 167 18.89 -1.94 -8.27
C THR A 167 19.70 -1.42 -7.09
N TRP A 168 20.13 -0.16 -7.15
CA TRP A 168 20.86 0.52 -6.07
C TRP A 168 22.17 -0.17 -5.62
N LEU A 169 22.88 -0.83 -6.56
CA LEU A 169 24.17 -1.46 -6.34
C LEU A 169 25.32 -0.46 -6.25
N GLU A 170 25.20 0.68 -6.93
CA GLU A 170 26.24 1.73 -6.96
C GLU A 170 26.06 2.79 -5.85
N LEU A 171 25.25 2.48 -4.82
CA LEU A 171 25.13 3.37 -3.66
C LEU A 171 26.46 3.48 -2.92
N PRO A 172 26.93 4.70 -2.63
CA PRO A 172 28.18 4.87 -1.90
C PRO A 172 28.01 4.46 -0.44
N SER A 173 28.98 3.72 0.10
CA SER A 173 28.97 3.26 1.49
C SER A 173 29.04 4.39 2.52
N THR A 174 29.42 5.60 2.09
CA THR A 174 29.43 6.84 2.88
C THR A 174 28.05 7.43 3.12
N LEU A 175 27.02 6.93 2.43
CA LEU A 175 25.66 7.45 2.49
C LEU A 175 25.08 7.32 3.90
N ARG A 176 24.58 8.43 4.42
CA ARG A 176 23.95 8.58 5.74
C ARG A 176 22.47 8.91 5.64
N SER A 177 22.04 9.62 4.60
CA SER A 177 20.63 9.97 4.41
C SER A 177 20.20 9.69 2.98
N LEU A 178 19.07 8.99 2.83
CA LEU A 178 18.44 8.71 1.56
C LEU A 178 16.96 9.05 1.64
N THR A 179 16.52 10.00 0.82
CA THR A 179 15.12 10.38 0.66
C THR A 179 14.72 10.19 -0.79
N LEU A 180 13.73 9.35 -1.03
CA LEU A 180 13.20 9.02 -2.35
C LEU A 180 11.69 9.19 -2.32
N ARG A 181 11.17 10.18 -3.05
CA ARG A 181 9.73 10.37 -3.22
C ARG A 181 9.34 10.04 -4.64
N ALA A 182 8.43 9.09 -4.79
CA ALA A 182 7.88 8.74 -6.08
C ALA A 182 7.04 9.90 -6.62
N ALA A 183 7.10 10.16 -7.92
CA ALA A 183 6.19 11.08 -8.58
C ALA A 183 4.72 10.63 -8.40
N ALA A 184 3.80 11.59 -8.24
CA ALA A 184 2.38 11.30 -8.05
C ALA A 184 1.69 10.76 -9.32
N LYS A 185 2.20 11.10 -10.50
CA LYS A 185 1.61 10.75 -11.80
C LYS A 185 2.43 9.70 -12.54
N GLN A 186 2.39 8.46 -12.05
CA GLN A 186 3.01 7.31 -12.73
C GLN A 186 2.23 6.02 -12.49
N GLY A 187 2.56 4.96 -13.25
CA GLY A 187 2.11 3.60 -12.91
C GLY A 187 2.69 3.17 -11.56
N ILE A 188 2.17 2.08 -10.98
CA ILE A 188 2.58 1.58 -9.65
C ILE A 188 4.11 1.56 -9.53
N PRO A 189 4.71 2.44 -8.69
CA PRO A 189 6.15 2.52 -8.58
C PRO A 189 6.67 1.42 -7.66
N TYR A 190 7.77 0.78 -8.07
CA TYR A 190 8.42 -0.31 -7.35
C TYR A 190 9.77 0.13 -6.81
N ILE A 191 10.09 -0.26 -5.59
CA ILE A 191 11.41 -0.03 -4.99
C ILE A 191 12.04 -1.33 -4.49
N TYR A 192 13.31 -1.54 -4.82
CA TYR A 192 14.10 -2.67 -4.31
C TYR A 192 14.82 -2.29 -3.02
N LEU A 193 14.10 -2.32 -1.89
CA LEU A 193 14.62 -1.89 -0.60
C LEU A 193 15.81 -2.74 -0.12
N ALA A 194 15.80 -4.06 -0.37
CA ALA A 194 16.92 -4.93 0.02
C ALA A 194 18.26 -4.50 -0.64
N GLY A 195 18.22 -3.99 -1.87
CA GLY A 195 19.38 -3.43 -2.55
C GLY A 195 19.95 -2.24 -1.80
N ILE A 196 19.10 -1.29 -1.42
CA ILE A 196 19.47 -0.12 -0.62
C ILE A 196 20.12 -0.56 0.70
N LEU A 197 19.42 -1.39 1.48
CA LEU A 197 19.86 -1.79 2.82
C LEU A 197 21.22 -2.52 2.80
N ASN A 198 21.47 -3.36 1.79
CA ASN A 198 22.73 -4.10 1.66
C ASN A 198 23.93 -3.18 1.33
N HIS A 199 23.72 -2.08 0.62
CA HIS A 199 24.81 -1.17 0.18
C HIS A 199 24.94 0.09 1.04
N SER A 200 23.98 0.37 1.94
CA SER A 200 24.02 1.48 2.89
C SER A 200 23.93 1.00 4.35
N PRO A 201 24.95 0.34 4.90
CA PRO A 201 24.92 -0.17 6.29
C PRO A 201 24.94 0.95 7.34
N HIS A 202 25.49 2.12 6.98
CA HIS A 202 25.70 3.28 7.85
C HIS A 202 24.58 4.32 7.76
N LEU A 203 23.44 3.95 7.17
CA LEU A 203 22.32 4.82 6.93
C LEU A 203 21.67 5.25 8.26
N GLN A 204 21.51 6.56 8.43
CA GLN A 204 20.91 7.21 9.59
C GLN A 204 19.47 7.66 9.30
N THR A 205 19.17 7.99 8.05
CA THR A 205 17.84 8.43 7.60
C THR A 205 17.45 7.70 6.32
N LEU A 206 16.28 7.09 6.33
CA LEU A 206 15.64 6.53 5.14
C LEU A 206 14.21 7.05 5.03
N VAL A 207 13.89 7.72 3.92
CA VAL A 207 12.54 8.20 3.62
C VAL A 207 12.11 7.69 2.26
N LEU A 208 11.07 6.88 2.23
CA LEU A 208 10.45 6.32 1.04
C LEU A 208 8.97 6.70 1.03
N SER A 209 8.57 7.60 0.12
CA SER A 209 7.19 8.11 0.04
C SER A 209 6.57 7.90 -1.34
N GLY A 210 5.28 7.55 -1.38
CA GLY A 210 4.53 7.35 -2.63
C GLY A 210 4.89 6.08 -3.39
N TRP A 211 5.56 5.12 -2.76
CA TRP A 211 5.97 3.87 -3.41
C TRP A 211 4.86 2.83 -3.30
N GLY A 212 4.30 2.36 -4.42
CA GLY A 212 3.12 1.49 -4.42
C GLY A 212 3.39 0.06 -3.96
N GLN A 213 4.54 -0.51 -4.34
CA GLN A 213 4.99 -1.82 -3.86
C GLN A 213 6.49 -1.83 -3.56
N VAL A 214 6.87 -2.50 -2.49
CA VAL A 214 8.29 -2.83 -2.21
C VAL A 214 8.56 -4.20 -2.80
N HIS A 215 9.50 -4.28 -3.75
CA HIS A 215 9.81 -5.52 -4.45
C HIS A 215 10.76 -6.40 -3.61
N GLY A 216 10.43 -7.69 -3.50
CA GLY A 216 11.40 -8.73 -3.14
C GLY A 216 11.40 -9.19 -1.67
N SER A 217 10.48 -8.75 -0.82
CA SER A 217 10.30 -9.38 0.48
C SER A 217 8.90 -9.16 1.07
N PRO A 218 8.29 -10.17 1.68
CA PRO A 218 7.16 -9.95 2.59
C PRO A 218 7.60 -9.25 3.89
N GLU A 219 8.90 -9.29 4.21
CA GLU A 219 9.48 -8.83 5.48
C GLU A 219 10.49 -7.70 5.24
N LEU A 220 10.47 -6.65 6.08
CA LEU A 220 11.51 -5.63 6.11
C LEU A 220 12.39 -5.79 7.34
N ASP A 221 13.65 -6.15 7.12
CA ASP A 221 14.64 -6.34 8.17
C ASP A 221 15.69 -5.23 8.16
N PHE A 222 15.63 -4.37 9.18
CA PHE A 222 16.55 -3.25 9.38
C PHE A 222 17.65 -3.55 10.41
N ILE A 223 17.80 -4.81 10.87
CA ILE A 223 18.73 -5.17 11.94
C ILE A 223 20.20 -4.83 11.62
N LYS A 224 20.54 -4.77 10.33
CA LYS A 224 21.88 -4.42 9.86
C LYS A 224 22.15 -2.91 9.91
N GLN A 225 21.11 -2.07 9.90
CA GLN A 225 21.22 -0.61 9.89
C GLN A 225 21.34 -0.07 11.33
N ARG A 226 22.45 -0.38 11.99
CA ARG A 226 22.71 -0.08 13.41
C ARG A 226 22.79 1.40 13.76
N GLU A 227 22.80 2.27 12.75
CA GLU A 227 22.85 3.73 12.92
C GLU A 227 21.54 4.42 12.55
N LEU A 228 20.51 3.67 12.14
CA LEU A 228 19.25 4.22 11.63
C LEU A 228 18.48 4.90 12.76
N ARG A 229 18.15 6.19 12.55
CA ARG A 229 17.43 7.04 13.50
C ARG A 229 16.07 7.46 12.97
N THR A 230 15.97 7.67 11.66
CA THR A 230 14.75 8.14 11.01
C THR A 230 14.35 7.15 9.92
N LEU A 231 13.16 6.58 10.02
CA LEU A 231 12.60 5.66 9.04
C LEU A 231 11.18 6.07 8.67
N HIS A 232 10.99 6.48 7.41
CA HIS A 232 9.69 6.81 6.87
C HIS A 232 9.41 5.89 5.68
N VAL A 233 8.39 5.05 5.79
CA VAL A 233 8.01 4.11 4.74
C VAL A 233 6.50 4.19 4.52
N ASP A 234 6.15 4.67 3.35
CA ASP A 234 4.79 4.74 2.82
C ASP A 234 4.72 3.82 1.60
N ALA A 235 4.75 2.51 1.87
CA ALA A 235 4.80 1.49 0.83
C ALA A 235 4.15 0.17 1.23
N GLY A 236 3.05 -0.18 0.54
CA GLY A 236 2.50 -1.52 0.46
C GLY A 236 1.94 -2.14 1.75
N VAL A 237 2.03 -3.47 1.81
CA VAL A 237 1.64 -4.33 2.95
C VAL A 237 2.92 -4.90 3.54
N LEU A 238 3.11 -4.76 4.86
CA LEU A 238 4.24 -5.35 5.58
C LEU A 238 3.76 -6.48 6.47
N THR A 239 4.41 -7.64 6.41
CA THR A 239 4.03 -8.79 7.26
C THR A 239 4.93 -8.96 8.48
N LEU A 240 6.19 -8.52 8.42
CA LEU A 240 7.14 -8.54 9.53
C LEU A 240 8.06 -7.32 9.46
N LEU A 241 8.29 -6.67 10.61
CA LEU A 241 9.10 -5.46 10.72
C LEU A 241 10.10 -5.61 11.87
N ASN A 242 11.39 -5.76 11.52
CA ASN A 242 12.48 -5.76 12.50
C ASN A 242 13.19 -4.41 12.45
N LEU A 243 13.16 -3.66 13.57
CA LEU A 243 13.75 -2.33 13.68
C LEU A 243 14.88 -2.31 14.71
N PRO A 244 15.93 -1.49 14.51
CA PRO A 244 16.95 -1.27 15.51
C PRO A 244 16.45 -0.36 16.65
N GLU A 245 16.98 -0.53 17.86
CA GLU A 245 16.65 0.29 19.03
C GLU A 245 17.09 1.78 18.91
N THR A 246 17.88 2.10 17.88
CA THR A 246 18.39 3.45 17.57
C THR A 246 17.35 4.37 16.94
N ILE A 247 16.20 3.84 16.52
CA ILE A 247 15.12 4.62 15.90
C ILE A 247 14.60 5.68 16.88
N LYS A 248 14.57 6.92 16.40
CA LYS A 248 13.99 8.09 17.06
C LYS A 248 12.70 8.55 16.38
N GLU A 249 12.65 8.46 15.06
CA GLU A 249 11.49 8.87 14.27
C GLU A 249 11.06 7.74 13.35
N LEU A 250 9.81 7.31 13.50
CA LEU A 250 9.21 6.22 12.75
C LEU A 250 7.90 6.68 12.14
N SER A 251 7.80 6.63 10.81
CA SER A 251 6.57 6.90 10.06
C SER A 251 6.26 5.70 9.18
N ILE A 252 5.18 5.00 9.52
CA ILE A 252 4.74 3.80 8.82
C ILE A 252 3.31 4.03 8.33
N ASN A 253 3.16 4.20 7.02
CA ASN A 253 1.86 4.32 6.37
C ASN A 253 1.57 3.13 5.45
N CYS A 254 1.89 1.93 5.92
CA CYS A 254 1.61 0.67 5.24
C CYS A 254 0.62 -0.15 6.07
N TYR A 255 -0.06 -1.11 5.45
CA TYR A 255 -0.83 -2.09 6.22
C TYR A 255 0.14 -3.01 6.96
N LEU A 256 0.16 -2.96 8.29
CA LEU A 256 0.78 -4.02 9.07
C LEU A 256 -0.16 -5.22 9.01
N GLY A 257 0.14 -6.18 8.15
CA GLY A 257 -0.49 -7.48 8.24
C GLY A 257 -0.21 -8.04 9.63
N ALA A 258 -1.19 -8.67 10.27
CA ALA A 258 -0.92 -9.53 11.41
C ALA A 258 -0.62 -10.94 10.87
N PRO A 259 0.60 -11.48 11.05
CA PRO A 259 0.82 -12.92 11.01
C PRO A 259 1.23 -13.42 12.39
N PRO A 260 1.13 -14.74 12.64
CA PRO A 260 1.55 -15.33 13.91
C PRO A 260 3.03 -15.03 14.09
N ARG A 261 3.39 -14.20 15.08
CA ARG A 261 4.78 -14.09 15.49
C ARG A 261 5.24 -15.51 15.83
N PRO A 262 6.30 -16.05 15.18
CA PRO A 262 6.83 -17.33 15.59
C PRO A 262 7.12 -17.26 17.08
N LEU A 263 6.72 -18.31 17.83
CA LEU A 263 7.10 -18.46 19.24
C LEU A 263 8.63 -18.31 19.33
N GLY A 264 9.10 -17.19 19.91
CA GLY A 264 10.52 -16.84 19.99
C GLY A 264 10.96 -15.60 19.20
N ALA A 265 10.07 -14.91 18.46
CA ALA A 265 10.39 -13.62 17.86
C ALA A 265 10.83 -12.60 18.93
N GLN A 266 11.98 -11.96 18.71
CA GLN A 266 12.57 -10.98 19.61
C GLN A 266 11.57 -9.83 19.82
N ARG A 267 11.35 -9.41 21.07
CA ARG A 267 10.43 -8.30 21.39
C ARG A 267 10.94 -7.03 20.71
N LEU A 268 10.10 -6.36 19.92
CA LEU A 268 10.45 -5.09 19.31
C LEU A 268 10.54 -4.03 20.41
N ARG A 269 11.76 -3.59 20.73
CA ARG A 269 12.02 -2.52 21.70
C ARG A 269 12.41 -1.26 20.95
N LEU A 270 11.72 -0.17 21.25
CA LEU A 270 11.98 1.13 20.64
C LEU A 270 12.18 2.18 21.75
N PRO A 271 13.23 2.05 22.58
CA PRO A 271 13.40 2.87 23.79
C PRO A 271 13.75 4.33 23.46
N ASN A 272 14.33 4.58 22.29
CA ASN A 272 14.71 5.93 21.85
C ASN A 272 13.66 6.62 20.98
N LEU A 273 12.48 6.01 20.79
CA LEU A 273 11.45 6.55 19.92
C LEU A 273 10.86 7.85 20.49
N GLU A 274 11.02 8.93 19.73
CA GLU A 274 10.59 10.29 20.07
C GLU A 274 9.36 10.71 19.25
N ARG A 275 9.24 10.20 18.01
CA ARG A 275 8.14 10.53 17.09
C ARG A 275 7.61 9.29 16.38
N LEU A 276 6.29 9.08 16.45
CA LEU A 276 5.61 7.97 15.80
C LEU A 276 4.47 8.48 14.90
N THR A 277 4.41 8.00 13.67
CA THR A 277 3.25 8.14 12.78
C THR A 277 2.86 6.77 12.27
N CYS A 278 1.62 6.37 12.52
CA CYS A 278 1.05 5.10 12.08
C CYS A 278 -0.28 5.36 11.39
N ARG A 279 -0.66 4.53 10.42
CA ARG A 279 -1.92 4.71 9.71
C ARG A 279 -3.14 4.65 10.64
N THR A 280 -3.19 3.63 11.49
CA THR A 280 -4.32 3.35 12.39
C THR A 280 -3.87 3.18 13.85
N MET A 281 -4.80 3.22 14.80
CA MET A 281 -4.48 2.92 16.20
C MET A 281 -4.04 1.47 16.40
N GLN A 282 -4.60 0.53 15.65
CA GLN A 282 -4.22 -0.88 15.73
C GLN A 282 -2.73 -1.10 15.38
N ASP A 283 -2.20 -0.32 14.44
CA ASP A 283 -0.77 -0.34 14.10
C ASP A 283 0.09 0.15 15.27
N VAL A 284 -0.37 1.18 15.99
CA VAL A 284 0.30 1.69 17.19
C VAL A 284 0.28 0.63 18.28
N GLU A 285 -0.85 -0.03 18.51
CA GLU A 285 -0.97 -1.14 19.45
C GLU A 285 0.02 -2.24 19.10
N VAL A 286 0.09 -2.70 17.85
CA VAL A 286 1.04 -3.75 17.43
C VAL A 286 2.50 -3.38 17.74
N LEU A 287 2.87 -2.11 17.61
CA LEU A 287 4.23 -1.61 17.88
C LEU A 287 4.50 -1.38 19.38
N LEU A 288 3.47 -1.08 20.18
CA LEU A 288 3.61 -0.74 21.60
C LEU A 288 3.17 -1.88 22.56
N ARG A 289 2.51 -2.94 22.08
CA ARG A 289 1.79 -3.99 22.87
C ARG A 289 2.61 -4.68 23.95
N ASP A 290 3.89 -4.94 23.72
CA ASP A 290 4.71 -5.83 24.55
C ASP A 290 5.73 -5.10 25.44
N SER A 291 5.42 -3.83 25.78
CA SER A 291 6.32 -2.91 26.49
C SER A 291 6.13 -2.93 28.02
N GLU A 292 5.79 -4.07 28.64
CA GLU A 292 5.73 -4.15 30.10
C GLU A 292 7.11 -3.82 30.71
N GLY A 293 7.17 -2.77 31.53
CA GLY A 293 8.36 -2.39 32.31
C GLY A 293 9.32 -1.37 31.69
N ASP A 294 8.93 -0.67 30.61
CA ASP A 294 9.81 0.32 29.96
C ASP A 294 9.69 1.71 30.61
N ALA A 295 10.23 1.82 31.83
CA ALA A 295 10.43 3.08 32.52
C ALA A 295 11.44 3.96 31.74
N GLY A 296 10.96 4.77 30.80
CA GLY A 296 11.82 5.69 30.05
C GLY A 296 11.36 6.07 28.63
N SER A 297 10.07 5.96 28.31
CA SER A 297 9.57 6.38 26.99
C SER A 297 9.90 7.85 26.71
N ARG A 298 10.50 8.10 25.55
CA ARG A 298 10.84 9.43 25.03
C ARG A 298 9.83 9.95 24.02
N LEU A 299 8.69 9.27 23.89
CA LEU A 299 7.72 9.54 22.83
C LEU A 299 6.99 10.85 23.12
N GLU A 300 7.23 11.85 22.27
CA GLU A 300 6.70 13.21 22.40
C GLU A 300 5.68 13.54 21.31
N TYR A 301 5.69 12.81 20.20
CA TYR A 301 4.81 13.03 19.05
C TYR A 301 4.14 11.73 18.60
N LEU A 302 2.81 11.76 18.47
CA LEU A 302 2.02 10.69 17.87
C LEU A 302 1.05 11.25 16.83
N ALA A 303 1.02 10.66 15.63
CA ALA A 303 0.04 10.95 14.61
C ALA A 303 -0.61 9.70 14.02
N ILE A 304 -1.94 9.71 13.94
CA ILE A 304 -2.77 8.65 13.37
C ILE A 304 -3.71 9.29 12.32
N PRO A 305 -3.39 9.20 11.02
CA PRO A 305 -4.18 9.80 9.95
C PRO A 305 -5.54 9.15 9.69
N ALA A 306 -5.77 7.90 10.11
CA ALA A 306 -7.04 7.20 9.96
C ALA A 306 -7.54 6.70 11.33
N ALA A 307 -7.79 7.64 12.24
CA ALA A 307 -8.20 7.34 13.62
C ALA A 307 -9.69 6.95 13.73
N GLU A 308 -10.47 7.16 12.67
CA GLU A 308 -11.90 6.78 12.57
C GLU A 308 -12.15 5.27 12.58
N LEU A 309 -11.13 4.46 12.29
CA LEU A 309 -11.25 3.02 12.10
C LEU A 309 -11.38 2.28 13.44
N ALA A 310 -12.64 2.18 13.91
CA ALA A 310 -13.17 1.30 14.97
C ALA A 310 -12.19 0.96 16.12
N VAL A 311 -11.99 1.93 17.01
CA VAL A 311 -11.15 1.82 18.20
C VAL A 311 -12.01 2.04 19.44
N ASP A 312 -11.86 1.20 20.46
CA ASP A 312 -12.26 1.55 21.82
C ASP A 312 -11.12 2.34 22.46
N TRP A 313 -11.32 3.64 22.66
CA TRP A 313 -10.25 4.50 23.18
C TRP A 313 -9.79 4.08 24.57
N SER A 314 -10.69 3.50 25.37
CA SER A 314 -10.41 3.10 26.75
C SER A 314 -9.54 1.84 26.85
N GLU A 315 -9.48 1.04 25.79
CA GLU A 315 -8.60 -0.14 25.69
C GLU A 315 -7.42 0.07 24.72
N SER A 316 -7.37 1.23 24.07
CA SER A 316 -6.36 1.55 23.06
C SER A 316 -4.97 1.77 23.66
N ALA A 317 -3.97 1.83 22.77
CA ALA A 317 -2.60 2.19 23.13
C ALA A 317 -2.46 3.54 23.85
N LEU A 318 -3.46 4.45 23.76
CA LEU A 318 -3.46 5.73 24.51
C LEU A 318 -3.38 5.56 26.03
N THR A 319 -3.78 4.40 26.54
CA THR A 319 -3.67 4.07 27.98
C THR A 319 -2.27 3.63 28.41
N SER A 320 -1.35 3.47 27.45
CA SER A 320 0.04 3.07 27.72
C SER A 320 0.83 4.19 28.39
N GLU A 321 1.57 3.84 29.45
CA GLU A 321 2.51 4.75 30.14
C GLU A 321 3.57 5.35 29.18
N ARG A 322 3.81 4.70 28.03
CA ARG A 322 4.73 5.22 27.01
C ARG A 322 4.26 6.54 26.39
N LEU A 323 2.99 6.86 26.51
CA LEU A 323 2.37 8.04 25.91
C LEU A 323 2.11 9.15 26.95
N ASP A 324 2.37 8.92 28.24
CA ASP A 324 2.10 9.89 29.31
C ASP A 324 2.80 11.25 29.10
N ASN A 325 3.93 11.25 28.39
CA ASN A 325 4.72 12.45 28.09
C ASN A 325 4.51 13.03 26.68
N ILE A 326 3.47 12.61 25.95
CA ILE A 326 3.16 13.17 24.62
C ILE A 326 2.97 14.69 24.70
N LEU A 327 3.65 15.41 23.80
CA LEU A 327 3.53 16.85 23.63
C LEU A 327 2.59 17.20 22.47
N GLU A 328 2.61 16.40 21.40
CA GLU A 328 1.78 16.61 20.21
C GLU A 328 1.07 15.32 19.79
N LEU A 329 -0.26 15.39 19.73
CA LEU A 329 -1.13 14.28 19.34
C LEU A 329 -2.01 14.67 18.16
N LYS A 330 -2.05 13.83 17.13
CA LYS A 330 -2.94 14.01 15.97
C LYS A 330 -3.77 12.76 15.75
N LEU A 331 -5.09 12.90 15.84
CA LEU A 331 -6.06 11.83 15.67
C LEU A 331 -7.10 12.26 14.66
N TYR A 332 -6.75 12.15 13.38
CA TYR A 332 -7.60 12.59 12.28
C TYR A 332 -8.78 11.62 12.12
N GLY A 333 -10.00 12.16 12.02
CA GLY A 333 -11.21 11.33 11.89
C GLY A 333 -11.70 10.69 13.19
N ALA A 334 -11.14 11.02 14.35
CA ALA A 334 -11.52 10.41 15.62
C ALA A 334 -13.04 10.44 15.88
N ARG A 335 -13.59 9.35 16.43
CA ARG A 335 -15.01 9.20 16.77
C ARG A 335 -15.22 9.02 18.26
N ARG A 336 -16.45 9.26 18.74
CA ARG A 336 -16.83 9.22 20.17
C ARG A 336 -15.94 10.16 20.99
N THR A 337 -15.65 11.33 20.42
CA THR A 337 -14.61 12.22 20.93
C THR A 337 -14.91 12.72 22.33
N ASP A 338 -16.11 13.26 22.54
CA ASP A 338 -16.54 13.83 23.82
C ASP A 338 -16.73 12.79 24.92
N GLY A 339 -17.27 11.62 24.56
CA GLY A 339 -17.68 10.59 25.51
C GLY A 339 -16.60 9.58 25.90
N GLU A 340 -15.62 9.34 25.04
CA GLU A 340 -14.59 8.31 25.25
C GLU A 340 -13.17 8.87 25.10
N LEU A 341 -12.82 9.46 23.95
CA LEU A 341 -11.45 9.89 23.67
C LEU A 341 -10.96 10.93 24.67
N ILE A 342 -11.70 12.02 24.86
CA ILE A 342 -11.29 13.11 25.75
C ILE A 342 -11.12 12.61 27.20
N PRO A 343 -12.09 11.87 27.80
CA PRO A 343 -11.88 11.23 29.09
C PRO A 343 -10.60 10.38 29.18
N THR A 344 -10.28 9.59 28.15
CA THR A 344 -9.03 8.80 28.11
C THR A 344 -7.80 9.71 28.12
N LEU A 345 -7.78 10.76 27.30
CA LEU A 345 -6.66 11.73 27.25
C LEU A 345 -6.50 12.45 28.59
N LEU A 346 -7.60 12.83 29.24
CA LEU A 346 -7.58 13.49 30.55
C LEU A 346 -7.04 12.59 31.67
N LYS A 347 -7.16 11.27 31.52
CA LYS A 347 -6.65 10.30 32.49
C LYS A 347 -5.15 10.03 32.34
N HIS A 348 -4.63 10.02 31.11
CA HIS A 348 -3.26 9.56 30.82
C HIS A 348 -2.31 10.66 30.30
N ASN A 349 -2.78 11.58 29.46
CA ASN A 349 -1.91 12.52 28.70
C ASN A 349 -2.12 14.00 29.07
N ILE A 350 -2.81 14.28 30.17
CA ILE A 350 -3.32 15.63 30.52
C ILE A 350 -2.22 16.65 30.89
N ASN A 351 -1.07 16.18 31.38
CA ASN A 351 -0.05 17.03 32.02
C ASN A 351 1.09 17.45 31.11
N SER A 352 1.19 16.87 29.92
CA SER A 352 2.29 17.05 28.96
C SER A 352 1.81 17.64 27.63
N LEU A 353 0.59 17.31 27.21
CA LEU A 353 0.04 17.67 25.91
C LEU A 353 -0.03 19.19 25.68
N GLN A 354 0.61 19.64 24.60
CA GLN A 354 0.69 21.05 24.20
C GLN A 354 -0.05 21.33 22.88
N SER A 355 -0.17 20.33 22.01
CA SER A 355 -0.81 20.46 20.69
C SER A 355 -1.68 19.25 20.42
N LEU A 356 -2.94 19.49 20.06
CA LEU A 356 -3.90 18.44 19.75
C LEU A 356 -4.57 18.73 18.40
N ASP A 357 -4.62 17.72 17.54
CA ASP A 357 -5.33 17.77 16.25
C ASP A 357 -6.43 16.73 16.23
N LEU A 358 -7.68 17.20 16.20
CA LEU A 358 -8.90 16.39 16.12
C LEU A 358 -9.68 16.75 14.86
N SER A 359 -8.99 17.15 13.80
CA SER A 359 -9.64 17.46 12.54
C SER A 359 -10.45 16.25 12.03
N HIS A 360 -11.61 16.51 11.45
CA HIS A 360 -12.58 15.54 10.94
C HIS A 360 -13.20 14.63 12.02
N SER A 361 -13.14 15.04 13.29
CA SER A 361 -13.80 14.33 14.39
C SER A 361 -15.23 14.79 14.66
N ASP A 362 -15.93 14.01 15.49
CA ASP A 362 -17.27 14.32 16.02
C ASP A 362 -17.25 15.15 17.32
N ILE A 363 -16.17 15.89 17.57
CA ILE A 363 -16.04 16.75 18.76
C ILE A 363 -17.10 17.85 18.79
N THR A 364 -17.67 18.09 19.98
CA THR A 364 -18.62 19.19 20.21
C THR A 364 -18.07 20.23 21.19
N GLY A 365 -18.83 21.30 21.43
CA GLY A 365 -18.48 22.30 22.43
C GLY A 365 -18.30 21.73 23.86
N VAL A 366 -18.95 20.60 24.18
CA VAL A 366 -18.76 19.90 25.46
C VAL A 366 -17.34 19.35 25.56
N GLY A 367 -16.88 18.64 24.53
CA GLY A 367 -15.50 18.16 24.44
C GLY A 367 -14.47 19.29 24.51
N ILE A 368 -14.69 20.39 23.78
CA ILE A 368 -13.82 21.57 23.85
C ILE A 368 -13.72 22.11 25.28
N ARG A 369 -14.85 22.21 25.98
CA ARG A 369 -14.86 22.65 27.38
C ARG A 369 -14.05 21.72 28.28
N MET A 370 -14.24 20.41 28.13
CA MET A 370 -13.48 19.40 28.89
C MET A 370 -11.97 19.51 28.64
N LEU A 371 -11.55 19.70 27.39
CA LEU A 371 -10.14 19.86 27.03
C LEU A 371 -9.53 21.14 27.61
N VAL A 372 -10.22 22.28 27.50
CA VAL A 372 -9.73 23.56 28.03
C VAL A 372 -9.68 23.57 29.55
N GLU A 373 -10.66 22.95 30.21
CA GLU A 373 -10.70 22.85 31.67
C GLU A 373 -9.71 21.81 32.21
N GLY A 374 -9.46 20.72 31.49
CA GLY A 374 -8.58 19.63 31.91
C GLY A 374 -7.11 19.79 31.51
N CYS A 375 -6.81 20.07 30.25
CA CYS A 375 -5.45 20.09 29.70
C CYS A 375 -4.77 21.46 29.88
N LYS A 376 -4.21 21.72 31.07
CA LYS A 376 -3.65 23.04 31.43
C LYS A 376 -2.46 23.50 30.59
N LYS A 377 -1.73 22.58 29.95
CA LYS A 377 -0.59 22.91 29.08
C LYS A 377 -0.93 22.98 27.60
N LEU A 378 -2.19 22.72 27.22
CA LEU A 378 -2.65 22.75 25.84
C LEU A 378 -2.59 24.19 25.32
N LYS A 379 -1.82 24.40 24.25
CA LYS A 379 -1.61 25.70 23.61
C LYS A 379 -2.25 25.78 22.23
N ARG A 380 -2.23 24.67 21.49
CA ARG A 380 -2.73 24.59 20.11
C ARG A 380 -3.79 23.51 19.96
N LEU A 381 -4.87 23.84 19.26
CA LEU A 381 -5.94 22.92 18.94
C LEU A 381 -6.33 23.07 17.47
N ARG A 382 -6.21 22.00 16.68
CA ARG A 382 -6.67 21.96 15.28
C ARG A 382 -7.98 21.20 15.16
N LEU A 383 -8.96 21.84 14.52
CA LEU A 383 -10.36 21.41 14.42
C LEU A 383 -10.90 21.67 13.00
N ALA A 384 -10.16 21.23 11.98
CA ALA A 384 -10.65 21.34 10.61
C ALA A 384 -11.76 20.31 10.36
N CYS A 385 -12.85 20.72 9.71
CA CYS A 385 -13.97 19.89 9.30
C CYS A 385 -14.68 19.14 10.45
N CYS A 386 -14.75 19.76 11.64
CA CYS A 386 -15.55 19.28 12.77
C CYS A 386 -17.00 19.78 12.63
N ASN A 387 -17.85 18.99 11.98
CA ASN A 387 -19.20 19.44 11.59
C ASN A 387 -20.18 19.66 12.76
N ASP A 388 -19.94 18.98 13.89
CA ASP A 388 -20.77 19.10 15.10
C ASP A 388 -20.31 20.22 16.05
N LEU A 389 -19.24 20.94 15.69
CA LEU A 389 -18.65 21.99 16.49
C LEU A 389 -19.23 23.37 16.15
N GLY A 390 -19.83 24.02 17.16
CA GLY A 390 -20.28 25.40 17.08
C GLY A 390 -19.12 26.42 17.11
N VAL A 391 -19.32 27.54 16.40
CA VAL A 391 -18.35 28.65 16.34
C VAL A 391 -18.15 29.30 17.72
N ASP A 392 -19.19 29.33 18.53
CA ASP A 392 -19.18 29.83 19.91
C ASP A 392 -18.20 29.08 20.81
N ALA A 393 -18.13 27.75 20.67
CA ALA A 393 -17.16 26.94 21.43
C ALA A 393 -15.71 27.24 21.02
N VAL A 394 -15.46 27.50 19.73
CA VAL A 394 -14.13 27.89 19.22
C VAL A 394 -13.72 29.26 19.76
N GLU A 395 -14.63 30.24 19.68
CA GLU A 395 -14.38 31.60 20.21
C GLU A 395 -14.14 31.57 21.72
N TRP A 396 -14.91 30.76 22.45
CA TRP A 396 -14.73 30.57 23.88
C TRP A 396 -13.35 29.95 24.20
N ALA A 397 -12.90 28.93 23.47
CA ALA A 397 -11.58 28.35 23.66
C ALA A 397 -10.45 29.35 23.37
N ARG A 398 -10.58 30.16 22.32
CA ARG A 398 -9.64 31.27 22.02
C ARG A 398 -9.61 32.30 23.14
N ALA A 399 -10.75 32.67 23.69
CA ALA A 399 -10.84 33.58 24.84
C ALA A 399 -10.17 33.01 26.11
N LYS A 400 -9.98 31.69 26.19
CA LYS A 400 -9.21 31.01 27.24
C LYS A 400 -7.71 30.90 26.94
N GLY A 401 -7.25 31.48 25.84
CA GLY A 401 -5.82 31.58 25.48
C GLY A 401 -5.31 30.45 24.60
N LEU A 402 -6.19 29.60 24.05
CA LEU A 402 -5.79 28.58 23.08
C LEU A 402 -5.67 29.18 21.68
N ASP A 403 -4.63 28.79 20.96
CA ASP A 403 -4.51 28.97 19.52
C ASP A 403 -5.33 27.89 18.81
N VAL A 404 -6.51 28.26 18.33
CA VAL A 404 -7.44 27.33 17.67
C VAL A 404 -7.43 27.57 16.17
N ASP A 405 -6.93 26.58 15.43
CA ASP A 405 -6.97 26.53 13.97
C ASP A 405 -8.17 25.67 13.54
N CYS A 406 -9.06 26.27 12.75
CA CYS A 406 -10.32 25.66 12.39
C CYS A 406 -10.73 26.09 10.99
N PHE A 407 -11.22 25.12 10.22
CA PHE A 407 -11.70 25.31 8.87
C PHE A 407 -13.01 24.53 8.73
N TRP A 408 -14.03 25.13 8.15
CA TRP A 408 -15.27 24.44 7.79
C TRP A 408 -15.29 24.34 6.29
N GLU A 409 -15.53 23.14 5.75
CA GLU A 409 -15.91 23.04 4.35
C GLU A 409 -17.16 23.91 4.16
N LYS A 410 -17.09 24.87 3.22
CA LYS A 410 -18.26 25.64 2.81
C LYS A 410 -19.25 24.68 2.13
N GLY A 411 -20.02 23.94 2.93
CA GLY A 411 -21.32 23.45 2.53
C GLY A 411 -22.15 24.66 2.12
N GLY A 412 -22.72 24.62 0.92
CA GLY A 412 -23.48 25.74 0.35
C GLY A 412 -24.41 26.37 1.37
N LEU A 413 -24.41 27.70 1.41
CA LEU A 413 -25.27 28.49 2.28
C LEU A 413 -26.72 27.99 2.20
N THR A 414 -27.19 27.36 3.28
CA THR A 414 -28.48 27.74 3.85
C THR A 414 -28.25 28.08 5.31
N SER A 415 -28.25 29.39 5.56
CA SER A 415 -28.40 29.97 6.89
C SER A 415 -29.67 29.41 7.54
N SER A 416 -29.51 28.54 8.52
CA SER A 416 -30.57 28.22 9.47
C SER A 416 -29.92 27.83 10.80
N GLY A 417 -29.52 28.84 11.57
CA GLY A 417 -29.35 28.66 13.01
C GLY A 417 -30.67 28.13 13.57
N ARG A 418 -30.64 26.94 14.19
CA ARG A 418 -31.79 26.42 14.92
C ARG A 418 -31.94 27.22 16.21
N THR A 419 -32.81 28.23 16.17
CA THR A 419 -33.30 28.91 17.38
C THR A 419 -34.13 27.93 18.21
N VAL A 420 -33.60 27.50 19.36
CA VAL A 420 -34.37 26.79 20.38
C VAL A 420 -35.16 27.83 21.17
N ARG A 421 -36.50 27.78 21.08
CA ARG A 421 -37.39 28.57 21.94
C ARG A 421 -37.80 27.72 23.13
N TYR A 422 -37.42 28.12 24.34
CA TYR A 422 -38.04 27.63 25.57
C TYR A 422 -39.48 28.16 25.63
N GLY A 423 -40.45 27.25 25.60
CA GLY A 423 -41.83 27.58 26.01
C GLY A 423 -41.89 27.60 27.52
N ALA A 424 -42.22 28.76 28.09
CA ALA A 424 -42.55 28.92 29.50
C ALA A 424 -44.07 28.80 29.69
N TYR A 425 -44.42 28.12 30.78
CA TYR A 425 -45.73 27.86 31.41
C TYR A 425 -46.55 26.70 30.87
#